data_AF-A0A927BMU9-F1
#
_entry.id   AF-A0A927BMU9-F1
#
_cell.length_a   1.000
_cell.length_b   1.000
_cell.length_c   1.000
_cell.angle_alpha   90.00
_cell.angle_beta   90.00
_cell.angle_gamma   90.00
#
_symmetry.space_group_name_H-M   'P 1'
#
loop_
_entity.id
_entity.type
_entity.pdbx_description
1 polymer ?
#
loop_
_entity_poly.entity_id
_entity_poly.type
_entity_poly.pdbx_seq_one_letter_code
_entity_poly.pdbx_strand_id
1 'polypeptide(L)'
;MSKALETTERARGALYDFHQLTGSADLALDDAVRLLHEAGHGEHAELVEREILGRNVIPGHWTFQIVEEYNATYYDAFREVEGGIRQDLADGRDHLHEAEMKAARRTEGHPDHTAD
;
A
#
# COMPACT_ATOMS: atom_id res chain seq x y z
N MET A 1 17.95 9.08 -3.04
CA MET A 1 17.16 8.43 -1.96
C MET A 1 16.04 7.54 -2.53
N SER A 2 15.82 7.57 -3.85
CA SER A 2 15.01 6.63 -4.65
C SER A 2 14.77 5.24 -4.05
N LYS A 3 15.81 4.43 -3.76
CA LYS A 3 15.58 3.07 -3.26
C LYS A 3 14.84 2.99 -1.92
N ALA A 4 15.08 3.95 -1.03
CA ALA A 4 14.39 4.04 0.24
C ALA A 4 12.93 4.53 0.06
N LEU A 5 12.70 5.46 -0.87
CA LEU A 5 11.34 5.88 -1.23
C LEU A 5 10.56 4.74 -1.89
N GLU A 6 11.14 4.02 -2.85
CA GLU A 6 10.55 2.82 -3.48
C GLU A 6 10.19 1.76 -2.43
N THR A 7 11.06 1.54 -1.45
CA THR A 7 10.77 0.61 -0.35
C THR A 7 9.59 1.08 0.51
N THR A 8 9.48 2.39 0.72
CA THR A 8 8.34 3.02 1.43
C THR A 8 7.06 2.91 0.59
N GLU A 9 7.14 3.04 -0.73
CA GLU A 9 6.00 2.82 -1.64
C GLU A 9 5.50 1.38 -1.60
N ARG A 10 6.40 0.41 -1.49
CA ARG A 10 6.02 -0.99 -1.28
C ARG A 10 5.34 -1.21 0.07
N ALA A 11 5.83 -0.57 1.13
CA ALA A 11 5.16 -0.61 2.43
C ALA A 11 3.76 0.02 2.37
N ARG A 12 3.61 1.16 1.68
CA ARG A 12 2.31 1.78 1.39
C ARG A 12 1.39 0.83 0.62
N GLY A 13 1.89 0.16 -0.42
CA GLY A 13 1.15 -0.86 -1.16
C GLY A 13 0.62 -1.99 -0.26
N ALA A 14 1.45 -2.49 0.66
CA ALA A 14 1.03 -3.50 1.62
C ALA A 14 -0.08 -3.01 2.57
N LEU A 15 -0.16 -1.71 2.88
CA LEU A 15 -1.29 -1.14 3.63
C LEU A 15 -2.59 -1.12 2.81
N TYR A 16 -2.51 -0.87 1.50
CA TYR A 16 -3.68 -1.00 0.62
C TYR A 16 -4.15 -2.45 0.52
N ASP A 17 -3.24 -3.41 0.37
CA ASP A 17 -3.57 -4.83 0.37
C ASP A 17 -4.22 -5.24 1.70
N PHE A 18 -3.64 -4.83 2.82
CA PHE A 18 -4.20 -5.04 4.15
C PHE A 18 -5.62 -4.46 4.28
N HIS A 19 -5.84 -3.23 3.80
CA HIS A 19 -7.15 -2.57 3.83
C HIS A 19 -8.18 -3.35 3.01
N GLN A 20 -7.84 -3.74 1.78
CA GLN A 20 -8.75 -4.47 0.90
C GLN A 20 -9.08 -5.86 1.43
N LEU A 21 -8.07 -6.62 1.88
CA LEU A 21 -8.26 -7.97 2.40
C LEU A 21 -9.12 -7.95 3.67
N THR A 22 -8.84 -7.03 4.59
CA THR A 22 -9.60 -6.93 5.84
C THR A 22 -11.01 -6.42 5.60
N GLY A 23 -11.19 -5.40 4.74
CA GLY A 23 -12.53 -4.92 4.36
C GLY A 23 -13.37 -5.99 3.66
N SER A 24 -12.75 -6.82 2.82
CA SER A 24 -13.44 -7.97 2.20
C SER A 24 -13.85 -9.01 3.24
N ALA A 25 -13.00 -9.26 4.25
CA ALA A 25 -13.33 -10.17 5.35
C ALA A 25 -14.48 -9.62 6.22
N ASP A 26 -14.52 -8.31 6.47
CA ASP A 26 -15.60 -7.64 7.20
C ASP A 26 -16.95 -7.80 6.47
N LEU A 27 -16.98 -7.60 5.15
CA LEU A 27 -18.17 -7.87 4.33
C LEU A 27 -18.60 -9.34 4.35
N ALA A 28 -17.64 -10.27 4.42
CA ALA A 28 -17.96 -11.69 4.54
C ALA A 28 -18.52 -12.04 5.93
N LEU A 29 -18.15 -11.29 6.98
CA LEU A 29 -18.70 -11.47 8.32
C LEU A 29 -20.18 -11.06 8.38
N ASP A 30 -20.60 -10.01 7.67
CA ASP A 30 -22.02 -9.66 7.54
C ASP A 30 -22.85 -10.84 7.02
N ASP A 31 -22.36 -11.51 5.98
CA ASP A 31 -23.04 -12.69 5.42
C ASP A 31 -23.03 -13.87 6.41
N ALA A 32 -21.92 -14.09 7.11
CA ALA A 32 -21.83 -15.13 8.12
C ALA A 32 -22.81 -14.91 9.29
N VAL A 33 -22.97 -13.66 9.75
CA VAL A 33 -23.93 -13.28 10.79
C VAL A 33 -25.36 -13.56 10.32
N ARG A 34 -25.71 -13.15 9.09
CA ARG A 34 -27.00 -13.46 8.49
C ARG A 34 -27.25 -14.98 8.45
N LEU A 35 -26.28 -15.76 8.00
CA LEU A 35 -26.38 -17.23 7.94
C LEU A 35 -26.53 -17.87 9.33
N LEU A 36 -25.85 -17.34 10.35
CA LEU A 36 -26.01 -17.81 11.73
C LEU A 36 -27.43 -17.58 12.24
N HIS A 37 -28.03 -16.42 11.94
CA HIS A 37 -29.43 -16.16 12.28
C HIS A 37 -30.39 -17.12 11.56
N GLU A 38 -30.21 -17.33 10.25
CA GLU A 38 -31.05 -18.24 9.46
C GLU A 38 -30.96 -19.69 9.93
N ALA A 39 -29.80 -20.10 10.44
CA ALA A 39 -29.57 -21.43 11.02
C ALA A 39 -30.09 -21.57 12.47
N GLY A 40 -30.62 -20.50 13.08
CA GLY A 40 -31.12 -20.51 14.46
C GLY A 40 -30.04 -20.34 15.53
N HIS A 41 -28.83 -19.91 15.17
CA HIS A 41 -27.70 -19.68 16.08
C HIS A 41 -27.57 -18.20 16.49
N GLY A 42 -28.67 -17.58 16.92
CA GLY A 42 -28.75 -16.15 17.25
C GLY A 42 -27.70 -15.67 18.27
N GLU A 43 -27.46 -16.43 19.34
CA GLU A 43 -26.46 -16.05 20.36
C GLU A 43 -25.03 -15.92 19.78
N HIS A 44 -24.69 -16.73 18.77
CA HIS A 44 -23.39 -16.67 18.11
C HIS A 44 -23.34 -15.49 17.13
N ALA A 45 -24.45 -15.23 16.41
CA ALA A 45 -24.56 -14.08 15.53
C ALA A 45 -24.39 -12.77 16.33
N GLU A 46 -25.14 -12.60 17.42
CA GLU A 46 -25.07 -11.44 18.31
C GLU A 46 -23.68 -11.25 18.94
N LEU A 47 -22.96 -12.34 19.23
CA LEU A 47 -21.58 -12.27 19.69
C LEU A 47 -20.66 -11.67 18.61
N VAL A 48 -20.78 -12.13 17.36
CA VAL A 48 -19.96 -11.62 16.26
C VAL A 48 -20.28 -10.16 15.95
N GLU A 49 -21.57 -9.79 15.90
CA GLU A 49 -22.01 -8.41 15.69
C GLU A 49 -21.46 -7.48 16.77
N ARG A 50 -21.57 -7.88 18.04
CA ARG A 50 -21.14 -7.04 19.17
C ARG A 50 -19.62 -6.91 19.25
N GLU A 51 -18.89 -8.01 19.04
CA GLU A 51 -17.46 -8.04 19.31
C GLU A 51 -16.61 -7.68 18.11
N ILE A 52 -17.04 -8.01 16.89
CA ILE A 52 -16.20 -7.96 15.70
C ILE A 52 -16.69 -6.92 14.68
N LEU A 53 -17.98 -6.92 14.33
CA LEU A 53 -18.48 -6.00 13.30
C LEU A 53 -18.27 -4.54 13.72
N GLY A 54 -17.71 -3.75 12.80
CA GLY A 54 -17.39 -2.34 13.05
C GLY A 54 -16.27 -2.09 14.06
N ARG A 55 -15.57 -3.13 14.54
CA ARG A 55 -14.43 -2.98 15.44
C ARG A 55 -13.26 -2.33 14.72
N ASN A 56 -12.67 -1.32 15.37
CA ASN A 56 -11.40 -0.75 14.93
C ASN A 56 -10.28 -1.81 14.98
N VAL A 57 -9.51 -1.95 13.90
CA VAL A 57 -8.44 -2.97 13.78
C VAL A 57 -7.23 -2.68 14.68
N ILE A 58 -7.04 -1.40 15.01
CA ILE A 58 -6.11 -0.90 16.03
C ILE A 58 -6.80 0.27 16.75
N PRO A 59 -6.30 0.74 17.90
CA PRO A 59 -6.94 1.84 18.63
C PRO A 59 -7.22 3.05 17.73
N GLY A 60 -8.49 3.45 17.64
CA GLY A 60 -8.94 4.65 16.92
C GLY A 60 -9.05 4.54 15.40
N HIS A 61 -8.72 3.38 14.79
CA HIS A 61 -8.60 3.30 13.33
C HIS A 61 -9.32 2.12 12.70
N TRP A 62 -10.10 2.44 11.68
CA TRP A 62 -10.45 1.54 10.60
C TRP A 62 -9.27 1.39 9.65
N THR A 63 -9.29 0.34 8.84
CA THR A 63 -8.17 0.00 7.95
C THR A 63 -7.84 1.09 6.95
N PHE A 64 -8.84 1.81 6.42
CA PHE A 64 -8.60 2.93 5.49
C PHE A 64 -7.91 4.11 6.18
N GLN A 65 -8.23 4.37 7.45
CA GLN A 65 -7.63 5.47 8.21
C GLN A 65 -6.14 5.22 8.46
N ILE A 66 -5.72 3.96 8.61
CA ILE A 66 -4.29 3.61 8.69
C ILE A 66 -3.56 4.02 7.40
N VAL A 67 -4.18 3.80 6.24
CA VAL A 67 -3.60 4.20 4.94
C VAL A 67 -3.52 5.73 4.85
N GLU A 68 -4.59 6.44 5.22
CA GLU A 68 -4.65 7.90 5.20
C GLU A 68 -3.61 8.53 6.13
N GLU A 69 -3.49 8.05 7.36
CA GLU A 69 -2.49 8.55 8.31
C GLU A 69 -1.06 8.22 7.88
N TYR A 70 -0.81 7.02 7.35
CA TYR A 70 0.52 6.69 6.82
C TYR A 70 0.91 7.61 5.65
N ASN A 71 -0.05 7.91 4.78
CA ASN A 71 0.16 8.86 3.69
C ASN A 71 0.53 10.25 4.23
N ALA A 72 -0.31 10.79 5.12
CA ALA A 72 -0.17 12.15 5.63
C ALA A 72 1.08 12.37 6.51
N THR A 73 1.46 11.36 7.31
CA THR A 73 2.49 11.53 8.34
C THR A 73 3.90 11.13 7.88
N TYR A 74 4.03 10.20 6.93
CA TYR A 74 5.33 9.65 6.55
C TYR A 74 5.55 9.64 5.05
N TYR A 75 4.63 9.07 4.27
CA TYR A 75 4.85 8.90 2.83
C TYR A 75 4.95 10.24 2.09
N ASP A 76 4.02 11.16 2.31
CA ASP A 76 3.99 12.44 1.58
C ASP A 76 5.20 13.31 1.95
N ALA A 77 5.55 13.37 3.24
CA ALA A 77 6.74 14.08 3.70
C ALA A 77 8.03 13.51 3.08
N PHE A 78 8.17 12.19 3.02
CA PHE A 78 9.33 11.56 2.38
C PHE A 78 9.33 11.87 0.87
N ARG A 79 8.20 11.67 0.19
CA ARG A 79 8.07 11.95 -1.25
C ARG A 79 8.46 13.39 -1.58
N GLU A 80 8.02 14.37 -0.79
CA GLU A 80 8.33 15.79 -0.99
C GLU A 80 9.83 16.07 -0.83
N VAL A 81 10.45 15.61 0.27
CA VAL A 81 11.89 15.80 0.53
C VAL A 81 12.73 15.14 -0.55
N GLU A 82 12.40 13.91 -0.94
CA GLU A 82 13.12 13.19 -1.99
C GLU A 82 13.00 13.89 -3.34
N GLY A 83 11.80 14.38 -3.67
CA GLY A 83 11.53 15.18 -4.86
C GLY A 83 12.35 16.46 -4.93
N GLY A 84 12.43 17.21 -3.84
CA GLY A 84 13.27 18.42 -3.76
C GLY A 84 14.74 18.11 -4.00
N ILE A 85 15.29 17.12 -3.28
CA ILE A 85 16.70 16.71 -3.42
C ILE A 85 17.00 16.24 -4.85
N ARG A 86 16.09 15.47 -5.46
CA ARG A 86 16.24 14.99 -6.84
C ARG A 86 16.14 16.11 -7.87
N GLN A 87 15.30 17.11 -7.64
CA GLN A 87 15.26 18.30 -8.48
C GLN A 87 16.60 19.04 -8.43
N ASP A 88 17.16 19.23 -7.23
CA ASP A 88 18.38 20.03 -7.02
C ASP A 88 19.65 19.32 -7.51
N LEU A 89 19.74 18.00 -7.36
CA LEU A 89 20.98 17.24 -7.61
C LEU A 89 20.98 16.45 -8.92
N ALA A 90 19.80 16.22 -9.51
CA ALA A 90 19.61 15.32 -10.64
C ALA A 90 18.75 15.90 -11.76
N ASP A 91 18.44 17.21 -11.72
CA ASP A 91 17.53 17.91 -12.64
C ASP A 91 16.17 17.20 -12.76
N GLY A 92 15.70 16.60 -11.66
CA GLY A 92 14.43 15.87 -11.61
C GLY A 92 14.45 14.52 -12.32
N ARG A 93 15.60 14.03 -12.79
CA ARG A 93 15.68 12.73 -13.48
C ARG A 93 15.57 11.56 -12.51
N ASP A 94 14.60 10.70 -12.76
CA ASP A 94 14.42 9.43 -12.05
C ASP A 94 15.43 8.38 -12.56
N HIS A 95 15.73 7.40 -11.70
CA HIS A 95 16.53 6.21 -12.04
C HIS A 95 17.86 6.47 -12.77
N LEU A 96 18.51 7.59 -12.46
CA LEU A 96 19.77 8.03 -13.09
C LEU A 96 20.85 6.93 -13.05
N HIS A 97 20.99 6.25 -11.91
CA HIS A 97 21.94 5.17 -11.75
C HIS A 97 21.60 3.96 -12.61
N GLU A 98 20.32 3.53 -12.67
CA GLU A 98 19.90 2.45 -13.56
C GLU A 98 20.04 2.84 -15.04
N ALA A 99 19.82 4.11 -15.39
CA ALA A 99 19.99 4.64 -16.74
C ALA A 99 21.47 4.60 -17.17
N GLU A 100 22.40 5.01 -16.30
CA GLU A 100 23.84 4.89 -16.51
C GLU A 100 24.27 3.42 -16.64
N MET A 101 23.75 2.55 -15.77
CA MET A 101 24.01 1.12 -15.82
C MET A 101 23.50 0.49 -17.13
N LYS A 102 22.30 0.87 -17.58
CA LYS A 102 21.75 0.44 -18.87
C LYS A 102 22.62 0.94 -20.01
N ALA A 103 23.06 2.19 -19.96
CA ALA A 103 23.94 2.78 -20.97
C ALA A 103 25.27 2.03 -21.11
N ALA A 104 25.91 1.68 -19.99
CA ALA A 104 27.16 0.92 -19.96
C ALA A 104 27.02 -0.54 -20.42
N ARG A 105 25.83 -1.13 -20.33
CA ARG A 105 25.54 -2.51 -20.74
C ARG A 105 25.07 -2.64 -22.20
N ARG A 106 24.97 -1.54 -22.95
CA ARG A 106 24.58 -1.60 -24.36
C ARG A 106 25.67 -2.25 -25.20
N THR A 107 25.25 -3.09 -26.14
CA THR A 107 26.14 -3.68 -27.15
C THR A 107 25.90 -2.96 -28.46
N GLU A 108 26.97 -2.39 -29.03
CA GLU A 108 26.88 -1.69 -30.31
C GLU A 108 26.37 -2.62 -31.42
N GLY A 109 25.38 -2.15 -32.19
CA GLY A 109 24.80 -2.88 -33.31
C GLY A 109 23.83 -4.02 -32.95
N HIS A 110 23.58 -4.31 -31.67
CA HIS A 110 22.59 -5.29 -31.27
C HIS A 110 21.17 -4.69 -31.31
N PRO A 111 20.21 -5.30 -32.04
CA PRO A 111 18.89 -4.69 -32.30
C PRO A 111 18.07 -4.42 -31.02
N ASP A 112 18.29 -5.19 -29.96
CA ASP A 112 17.58 -5.02 -28.67
C ASP A 112 18.39 -4.25 -27.60
N HIS A 113 19.61 -3.77 -27.90
CA HIS A 113 20.44 -3.01 -26.97
C HIS A 113 20.50 -1.52 -27.34
N THR A 114 19.34 -0.96 -27.67
CA THR A 114 19.19 0.43 -28.11
C THR A 114 19.06 1.41 -26.94
N ALA A 115 19.23 2.69 -27.25
CA ALA A 115 18.65 3.75 -26.44
C ALA A 115 17.18 3.90 -26.87
N ASP A 116 16.28 3.88 -25.89
CA ASP A 116 14.90 4.34 -26.10
C ASP A 116 14.89 5.86 -26.33
#